data_AF-A0A843J7F6-F1
#
_entry.id   AF-A0A843J7F6-F1
#
_cell.length_a   1.000
_cell.length_b   1.000
_cell.length_c   1.000
_cell.angle_alpha   90.00
_cell.angle_beta   90.00
_cell.angle_gamma   90.00
#
_symmetry.space_group_name_H-M   'P 1'
#
loop_
_entity.id
_entity.type
_entity.pdbx_description
1 polymer ?
#
loop_
_entity_poly.entity_id
_entity_poly.type
_entity_poly.pdbx_seq_one_letter_code
_entity_poly.pdbx_strand_id
1 'polypeptide(L)'
;GSGDAITALTAGSVDAIFVPAPSPTIAVEDGVGKIVAWSGEMEENHGCCVLIVSGKLIRENPELVTDIVKTHIRASDYSTAHLDEAAEVFAGYTKNTKDVIEKSFNNWDGKWVSDPRVIEDSVMNYVKEQVKLGYLKEDLPVDSVFDFSFYEAATAKA
;
A
#
# COMPACT_ATOMS: atom_id res chain seq x y z
N GLY A 1 -12.03 -6.66 -8.93
CA GLY A 1 -10.74 -6.71 -8.21
C GLY A 1 -9.63 -7.13 -9.14
N SER A 2 -8.41 -7.38 -8.65
CA SER A 2 -7.27 -7.71 -9.54
C SER A 2 -7.50 -8.94 -10.42
N GLY A 3 -8.21 -9.97 -9.92
CA GLY A 3 -8.56 -11.16 -10.70
C GLY A 3 -9.46 -10.86 -11.91
N ASP A 4 -10.47 -10.00 -11.74
CA ASP A 4 -11.36 -9.59 -12.84
C ASP A 4 -10.59 -8.77 -13.89
N ALA A 5 -9.68 -7.90 -13.44
CA ALA A 5 -8.84 -7.10 -14.31
C ALA A 5 -7.89 -7.97 -15.15
N ILE A 6 -7.20 -8.94 -14.54
CA ILE A 6 -6.36 -9.89 -15.27
C ILE A 6 -7.21 -10.69 -16.27
N THR A 7 -8.39 -11.17 -15.85
CA THR A 7 -9.29 -11.92 -16.74
C THR A 7 -9.71 -11.09 -17.96
N ALA A 8 -10.04 -9.81 -17.77
CA ALA A 8 -10.40 -8.91 -18.87
C ALA A 8 -9.22 -8.67 -19.82
N LEU A 9 -7.99 -8.52 -19.28
CA LEU A 9 -6.77 -8.37 -20.08
C LEU A 9 -6.50 -9.64 -20.91
N THR A 10 -6.54 -10.82 -20.28
CA THR A 10 -6.35 -12.12 -20.95
C THR A 10 -7.37 -12.35 -22.05
N ALA A 11 -8.62 -11.93 -21.84
CA ALA A 11 -9.68 -12.03 -22.84
C ALA A 11 -9.56 -11.01 -23.98
N GLY A 12 -8.63 -10.06 -23.91
CA GLY A 12 -8.53 -8.95 -24.85
C GLY A 12 -9.70 -7.97 -24.79
N SER A 13 -10.44 -7.94 -23.68
CA SER A 13 -11.58 -7.02 -23.49
C SER A 13 -11.14 -5.62 -23.09
N VAL A 14 -9.90 -5.47 -22.62
CA VAL A 14 -9.26 -4.21 -22.25
C VAL A 14 -7.82 -4.20 -22.75
N ASP A 15 -7.29 -3.01 -23.08
CA ASP A 15 -5.91 -2.86 -23.57
C ASP A 15 -4.87 -2.78 -22.45
N ALA A 16 -5.28 -2.32 -21.25
CA ALA A 16 -4.41 -2.13 -20.10
C ALA A 16 -5.19 -2.22 -18.78
N ILE A 17 -4.48 -2.56 -17.71
CA ILE A 17 -5.00 -2.62 -16.33
C ILE A 17 -4.05 -1.90 -15.37
N PHE A 18 -4.59 -1.38 -14.28
CA PHE A 18 -3.82 -0.83 -13.15
C PHE A 18 -4.16 -1.59 -11.88
N VAL A 19 -3.23 -2.41 -11.39
CA VAL A 19 -3.46 -3.37 -10.30
C VAL A 19 -2.24 -3.44 -9.36
N PRO A 20 -2.44 -3.67 -8.05
CA PRO A 20 -1.34 -3.75 -7.08
C PRO A 20 -0.56 -5.06 -7.19
N ALA A 21 0.69 -5.06 -6.75
CA ALA A 21 1.50 -6.27 -6.57
C ALA A 21 0.76 -7.30 -5.68
N PRO A 22 0.83 -8.62 -5.99
CA PRO A 22 1.70 -9.27 -6.99
C PRO A 22 1.06 -9.44 -8.38
N SER A 23 -0.10 -8.83 -8.63
CA SER A 23 -0.88 -9.05 -9.86
C SER A 23 -0.15 -8.68 -11.17
N PRO A 24 0.64 -7.59 -11.26
CA PRO A 24 1.44 -7.31 -12.45
C PRO A 24 2.45 -8.42 -12.75
N THR A 25 3.12 -8.97 -11.73
CA THR A 25 4.07 -10.07 -11.86
C THR A 25 3.39 -11.33 -12.38
N ILE A 26 2.23 -11.69 -11.83
CA ILE A 26 1.44 -12.84 -12.28
C ILE A 26 1.07 -12.68 -13.77
N ALA A 27 0.59 -11.50 -14.18
CA ALA A 27 0.22 -11.24 -15.57
C ALA A 27 1.40 -11.38 -16.54
N VAL A 28 2.62 -11.01 -16.12
CA VAL A 28 3.84 -11.21 -16.91
C VAL A 28 4.22 -12.68 -16.99
N GLU A 29 4.21 -13.39 -15.87
CA GLU A 29 4.58 -14.81 -15.80
C GLU A 29 3.61 -15.71 -16.59
N ASP A 30 2.32 -15.36 -16.60
CA ASP A 30 1.29 -16.04 -17.40
C ASP A 30 1.34 -15.67 -18.89
N GLY A 31 2.21 -14.73 -19.29
CA GLY A 31 2.36 -14.27 -20.67
C GLY A 31 1.17 -13.47 -21.21
N VAL A 32 0.29 -12.97 -20.32
CA VAL A 32 -0.93 -12.24 -20.70
C VAL A 32 -0.71 -10.73 -20.79
N GLY A 33 0.42 -10.23 -20.32
CA GLY A 33 0.74 -8.81 -20.38
C GLY A 33 2.22 -8.49 -20.14
N LYS A 34 2.52 -7.19 -20.13
CA LYS A 34 3.81 -6.64 -19.74
C LYS A 34 3.60 -5.42 -18.85
N ILE A 35 4.56 -5.17 -17.96
CA ILE A 35 4.57 -3.97 -17.13
C ILE A 35 5.11 -2.82 -18.00
N VAL A 36 4.32 -1.74 -18.09
CA VAL A 36 4.66 -0.57 -18.93
C VAL A 36 4.99 0.68 -18.14
N ALA A 37 4.55 0.75 -16.89
CA ALA A 37 4.84 1.82 -15.95
C ALA A 37 4.52 1.32 -14.54
N TRP A 38 5.26 1.82 -13.55
CA TRP A 38 4.95 1.65 -12.14
C TRP A 38 4.30 2.90 -11.54
N SER A 39 3.58 2.74 -10.43
CA SER A 39 2.90 3.87 -9.79
C SER A 39 3.86 4.92 -9.25
N GLY A 40 5.06 4.53 -8.79
CA GLY A 40 6.09 5.47 -8.35
C GLY A 40 6.67 6.33 -9.47
N GLU A 41 6.49 5.93 -10.74
CA GLU A 41 6.83 6.75 -11.91
C GLU A 41 5.74 7.78 -12.23
N MET A 42 4.51 7.54 -11.76
CA MET A 42 3.36 8.43 -11.97
C MET A 42 3.28 9.50 -10.88
N GLU A 43 3.54 9.13 -9.62
CA GLU A 43 3.55 10.01 -8.46
C GLU A 43 4.66 9.54 -7.50
N GLU A 44 5.56 10.44 -7.13
CA GLU A 44 6.64 10.12 -6.19
C GLU A 44 6.04 9.76 -4.82
N ASN A 45 6.58 8.68 -4.20
CA ASN A 45 6.07 8.14 -2.94
C ASN A 45 4.56 7.82 -2.97
N HIS A 46 4.03 7.38 -4.13
CA HIS A 46 2.65 6.94 -4.28
C HIS A 46 2.22 5.98 -3.16
N GLY A 47 1.28 6.44 -2.34
CA GLY A 47 0.71 5.65 -1.24
C GLY A 47 -0.20 4.54 -1.75
N CYS A 48 0.19 3.28 -1.61
CA CYS A 48 -0.63 2.14 -2.01
C CYS A 48 -1.59 1.70 -0.90
N CYS A 49 -1.04 1.20 0.21
CA CYS A 49 -1.80 0.67 1.35
C CYS A 49 -1.40 1.42 2.61
N VAL A 50 -2.39 1.82 3.40
CA VAL A 50 -2.19 2.59 4.64
C VAL A 50 -2.93 1.95 5.81
N LEU A 51 -2.42 2.16 7.02
CA LEU A 51 -3.12 1.83 8.25
C LEU A 51 -4.09 2.95 8.61
N ILE A 52 -5.38 2.64 8.71
CA ILE A 52 -6.41 3.61 9.11
C ILE A 52 -7.03 3.14 10.43
N VAL A 53 -7.19 4.07 11.36
CA VAL A 53 -7.81 3.83 12.66
C VAL A 53 -9.04 4.71 12.81
N SER A 54 -10.15 4.13 13.28
CA SER A 54 -11.37 4.92 13.48
C SER A 54 -11.17 6.00 14.54
N GLY A 55 -11.77 7.18 14.31
CA GLY A 55 -11.73 8.27 15.29
C GLY A 55 -12.36 7.91 16.64
N LYS A 56 -13.30 6.95 16.67
CA LYS A 56 -13.86 6.41 17.92
C LYS A 56 -12.78 5.73 18.75
N LEU A 57 -12.01 4.82 18.14
CA LEU A 57 -10.94 4.11 18.84
C LEU A 57 -9.82 5.05 19.30
N ILE A 58 -9.47 6.04 18.47
CA ILE A 58 -8.51 7.10 18.83
C ILE A 58 -8.94 7.82 20.12
N ARG A 59 -10.21 8.22 20.22
CA ARG A 59 -10.71 8.96 21.39
C ARG A 59 -10.92 8.09 22.62
N GLU A 60 -11.38 6.86 22.44
CA GLU A 60 -11.74 5.97 23.55
C GLU A 60 -10.54 5.19 24.10
N ASN A 61 -9.53 4.90 23.28
CA ASN A 61 -8.38 4.10 23.68
C ASN A 61 -7.09 4.48 22.90
N PRO A 62 -6.53 5.68 23.10
CA PRO A 62 -5.34 6.14 22.40
C PRO A 62 -4.08 5.30 22.71
N GLU A 63 -4.00 4.70 23.90
CA GLU A 63 -2.89 3.80 24.25
C GLU A 63 -2.90 2.54 23.36
N LEU A 64 -4.07 1.93 23.18
CA LEU A 64 -4.22 0.80 22.25
C LEU A 64 -3.89 1.18 20.81
N VAL A 65 -4.26 2.39 20.36
CA VAL A 65 -3.85 2.87 19.03
C VAL A 65 -2.33 2.96 18.90
N THR A 66 -1.66 3.49 19.92
CA THR A 66 -0.19 3.55 19.97
C THR A 66 0.42 2.14 19.87
N ASP A 67 -0.14 1.17 20.58
CA ASP A 67 0.33 -0.23 20.53
C ASP A 67 0.06 -0.90 19.18
N ILE A 68 -1.06 -0.59 18.51
CA ILE A 68 -1.32 -1.01 17.13
C ILE A 68 -0.23 -0.46 16.21
N VAL A 69 0.09 0.84 16.31
CA VAL A 69 1.13 1.48 15.48
C VAL A 69 2.51 0.86 15.74
N LYS A 70 2.90 0.67 17.01
CA LYS A 70 4.16 -0.03 17.36
C LYS A 70 4.22 -1.44 16.78
N THR A 71 3.13 -2.18 16.85
CA THR A 71 3.05 -3.55 16.31
C THR A 71 3.17 -3.54 14.80
N HIS A 72 2.51 -2.60 14.13
CA HIS A 72 2.61 -2.44 12.68
C HIS A 72 4.05 -2.12 12.23
N ILE A 73 4.72 -1.16 12.89
CA ILE A 73 6.13 -0.84 12.62
C ILE A 73 7.01 -2.10 12.74
N ARG A 74 6.90 -2.84 13.86
CA ARG A 74 7.67 -4.07 14.06
C ARG A 74 7.40 -5.13 12.99
N ALA A 75 6.15 -5.28 12.57
CA ALA A 75 5.77 -6.24 11.54
C ALA A 75 6.33 -5.84 10.16
N SER A 76 6.32 -4.55 9.82
CA SER A 76 6.93 -4.02 8.59
C SER A 76 8.45 -4.21 8.58
N ASP A 77 9.12 -3.88 9.69
CA ASP A 77 10.56 -4.05 9.84
C ASP A 77 10.97 -5.53 9.74
N TYR A 78 10.23 -6.41 10.43
CA TYR A 78 10.46 -7.84 10.37
C TYR A 78 10.27 -8.37 8.94
N SER A 79 9.17 -8.02 8.28
CA SER A 79 8.91 -8.49 6.91
C SER A 79 10.02 -8.06 5.94
N THR A 80 10.52 -6.83 6.09
CA THR A 80 11.61 -6.29 5.27
C THR A 80 12.94 -7.00 5.54
N ALA A 81 13.21 -7.38 6.79
CA ALA A 81 14.41 -8.12 7.18
C ALA A 81 14.33 -9.64 6.86
N HIS A 82 13.12 -10.18 6.67
CA HIS A 82 12.85 -11.60 6.51
C HIS A 82 12.00 -11.88 5.26
N LEU A 83 12.45 -11.41 4.10
CA LEU A 83 11.70 -11.50 2.82
C LEU A 83 11.25 -12.92 2.45
N ASP A 84 12.08 -13.93 2.73
CA ASP A 84 11.78 -15.33 2.44
C ASP A 84 10.56 -15.84 3.23
N GLU A 85 10.50 -15.52 4.53
CA GLU A 85 9.38 -15.85 5.41
C GLU A 85 8.15 -15.02 5.06
N ALA A 86 8.34 -13.72 4.78
CA ALA A 86 7.27 -12.84 4.32
C ALA A 86 6.63 -13.36 3.02
N ALA A 87 7.45 -13.86 2.08
CA ALA A 87 6.97 -14.45 0.84
C ALA A 87 6.18 -15.74 1.08
N GLU A 88 6.63 -16.60 2.00
CA GLU A 88 5.92 -17.83 2.37
C GLU A 88 4.55 -17.54 3.00
N VAL A 89 4.49 -16.62 3.97
CA VAL A 89 3.23 -16.20 4.61
C VAL A 89 2.28 -15.58 3.59
N PHE A 90 2.78 -14.69 2.73
CA PHE A 90 1.95 -14.01 1.74
C PHE A 90 1.46 -14.95 0.62
N ALA A 91 2.28 -15.92 0.21
CA ALA A 91 1.89 -16.98 -0.71
C ALA A 91 0.72 -17.81 -0.13
N GLY A 92 0.80 -18.18 1.14
CA GLY A 92 -0.27 -18.89 1.84
C GLY A 92 -1.59 -18.12 1.89
N TYR A 93 -1.53 -16.79 2.13
CA TYR A 93 -2.71 -15.94 2.17
C TYR A 93 -3.35 -15.73 0.79
N THR A 94 -2.53 -15.51 -0.23
CA THR A 94 -2.99 -15.18 -1.58
C THR A 94 -3.26 -16.41 -2.46
N LYS A 95 -2.89 -17.61 -2.00
CA LYS A 95 -2.93 -18.86 -2.76
C LYS A 95 -2.08 -18.83 -4.03
N ASN A 96 -1.02 -18.02 -4.04
CA ASN A 96 0.00 -18.01 -5.09
C ASN A 96 1.20 -18.85 -4.70
N THR A 97 2.12 -19.09 -5.64
CA THR A 97 3.39 -19.73 -5.34
C THR A 97 4.36 -18.75 -4.68
N LYS A 98 5.21 -19.25 -3.78
CA LYS A 98 6.27 -18.45 -3.15
C LYS A 98 7.19 -17.80 -4.19
N ASP A 99 7.57 -18.55 -5.24
CA ASP A 99 8.41 -18.05 -6.34
C ASP A 99 7.83 -16.79 -7.02
N VAL A 100 6.53 -16.76 -7.32
CA VAL A 100 5.89 -15.59 -7.93
C VAL A 100 5.85 -14.40 -6.96
N ILE A 101 5.67 -14.65 -5.67
CA ILE A 101 5.73 -13.60 -4.64
C ILE A 101 7.14 -13.02 -4.52
N GLU A 102 8.18 -13.87 -4.48
CA GLU A 102 9.57 -13.42 -4.42
C GLU A 102 9.96 -12.60 -5.66
N LYS A 103 9.56 -13.05 -6.85
CA LYS A 103 9.70 -12.26 -8.09
C LYS A 103 9.00 -10.91 -7.96
N SER A 104 7.81 -10.89 -7.37
CA SER A 104 7.06 -9.67 -7.17
C SER A 104 7.71 -8.73 -6.15
N PHE A 105 8.36 -9.24 -5.11
CA PHE A 105 9.11 -8.38 -4.18
C PHE A 105 10.33 -7.76 -4.87
N ASN A 106 10.98 -8.49 -5.76
CA ASN A 106 12.18 -8.02 -6.46
C ASN A 106 11.89 -7.02 -7.58
N ASN A 107 10.73 -7.11 -8.24
CA ASN A 107 10.38 -6.22 -9.35
C ASN A 107 9.54 -5.01 -8.94
N TRP A 108 8.93 -5.03 -7.75
CA TRP A 108 8.12 -3.95 -7.23
C TRP A 108 8.97 -2.70 -6.99
N ASP A 109 8.46 -1.54 -7.41
CA ASP A 109 9.11 -0.23 -7.32
C ASP A 109 8.96 0.44 -5.94
N GLY A 110 8.19 -0.17 -5.05
CA GLY A 110 7.90 0.39 -3.74
C GLY A 110 8.78 -0.13 -2.61
N LYS A 111 8.44 0.31 -1.41
CA LYS A 111 9.07 -0.08 -0.14
C LYS A 111 8.01 -0.13 0.95
N TRP A 112 8.15 -1.07 1.89
CA TRP A 112 7.39 -0.98 3.14
C TRP A 112 7.96 0.13 4.01
N VAL A 113 7.12 1.12 4.31
CA VAL A 113 7.48 2.30 5.10
C VAL A 113 6.44 2.50 6.18
N SER A 114 6.88 2.77 7.40
CA SER A 114 5.98 3.04 8.51
C SER A 114 5.94 4.51 8.95
N ASP A 115 6.88 5.37 8.51
CA ASP A 115 6.78 6.81 8.73
C ASP A 115 5.74 7.41 7.76
N PRO A 116 4.57 7.87 8.25
CA PRO A 116 3.51 8.39 7.39
C PRO A 116 3.90 9.68 6.67
N ARG A 117 4.94 10.40 7.11
CA ARG A 117 5.38 11.65 6.45
C ARG A 117 5.92 11.40 5.04
N VAL A 118 6.39 10.19 4.75
CA VAL A 118 6.92 9.83 3.43
C VAL A 118 5.83 9.91 2.34
N ILE A 119 4.57 9.72 2.70
CA ILE A 119 3.44 9.72 1.74
C ILE A 119 2.56 10.98 1.86
N GLU A 120 2.92 11.95 2.70
CA GLU A 120 2.09 13.13 2.98
C GLU A 120 1.73 13.88 1.69
N ASP A 121 2.75 14.26 0.91
CA ASP A 121 2.56 15.00 -0.34
C ASP A 121 1.69 14.23 -1.34
N SER A 122 1.97 12.94 -1.53
CA SER A 122 1.21 12.08 -2.46
C SER A 122 -0.27 11.97 -2.05
N VAL A 123 -0.56 11.78 -0.76
CA VAL A 123 -1.93 11.70 -0.25
C VAL A 123 -2.64 13.05 -0.36
N MET A 124 -1.96 14.16 -0.08
CA MET A 124 -2.58 15.48 -0.22
C MET A 124 -2.79 15.87 -1.68
N ASN A 125 -1.94 15.42 -2.60
CA ASN A 125 -2.20 15.53 -4.04
C ASN A 125 -3.42 14.71 -4.45
N TYR A 126 -3.57 13.50 -3.91
CA TYR A 126 -4.77 12.70 -4.11
C TYR A 126 -6.04 13.41 -3.61
N VAL A 127 -6.01 14.04 -2.44
CA VAL A 127 -7.13 14.87 -1.93
C VAL A 127 -7.50 15.96 -2.94
N LYS A 128 -6.52 16.70 -3.48
CA LYS A 128 -6.77 17.76 -4.48
C LYS A 128 -7.40 17.21 -5.75
N GLU A 129 -6.93 16.07 -6.25
CA GLU A 129 -7.54 15.42 -7.41
C GLU A 129 -8.97 14.94 -7.12
N GLN A 130 -9.25 14.44 -5.92
CA GLN A 130 -10.61 14.08 -5.49
C GLN A 130 -11.57 15.28 -5.46
N VAL A 131 -11.08 16.47 -5.06
CA VAL A 131 -11.86 17.72 -5.13
C VAL A 131 -12.11 18.12 -6.58
N LYS A 132 -11.07 18.09 -7.42
CA LYS A 132 -11.15 18.44 -8.85
C LYS A 132 -12.12 17.52 -9.62
N LEU A 133 -12.17 16.24 -9.26
CA LEU A 133 -13.09 15.26 -9.83
C LEU A 133 -14.51 15.36 -9.23
N GLY A 134 -14.71 16.18 -8.20
CA GLY A 134 -16.01 16.41 -7.56
C GLY A 134 -16.45 15.33 -6.57
N TYR A 135 -15.55 14.43 -6.16
CA TYR A 135 -15.81 13.42 -5.13
C TYR A 135 -15.77 14.01 -3.71
N LEU A 136 -14.83 14.93 -3.48
CA LEU A 136 -14.79 15.75 -2.27
C LEU A 136 -15.37 17.13 -2.57
N LYS A 137 -16.12 17.69 -1.62
CA LYS A 137 -16.74 19.02 -1.75
C LYS A 137 -15.74 20.16 -1.60
N GLU A 138 -14.74 19.94 -0.76
CA GLU A 138 -13.73 20.92 -0.40
C GLU A 138 -12.42 20.20 -0.07
N ASP A 139 -11.33 20.97 -0.09
CA ASP A 139 -10.00 20.50 0.27
C ASP A 139 -9.96 20.12 1.77
N LEU A 140 -9.03 19.23 2.13
CA LEU A 140 -8.85 18.79 3.51
C LEU A 140 -7.51 19.29 4.04
N PRO A 141 -7.45 19.89 5.25
CA PRO A 141 -6.17 20.20 5.86
C PRO A 141 -5.45 18.90 6.27
N VAL A 142 -4.12 18.93 6.27
CA VAL A 142 -3.27 17.75 6.56
C VAL A 142 -3.63 17.09 7.90
N ASP A 143 -3.88 17.89 8.93
CA ASP A 143 -4.23 17.43 10.29
C ASP A 143 -5.58 16.72 10.38
N SER A 144 -6.45 16.85 9.37
CA SER A 144 -7.69 16.09 9.26
C SER A 144 -7.50 14.72 8.60
N VAL A 145 -6.39 14.53 7.89
CA VAL A 145 -6.05 13.30 7.16
C VAL A 145 -5.02 12.48 7.92
N PHE A 146 -4.04 13.14 8.53
CA PHE A 146 -2.92 12.53 9.24
C PHE A 146 -2.92 12.91 10.73
N ASP A 147 -2.75 11.89 11.57
CA ASP A 147 -2.39 12.07 12.98
C ASP A 147 -0.99 11.49 13.22
N PHE A 148 0.02 12.36 13.17
CA PHE A 148 1.43 11.97 13.31
C PHE A 148 1.80 11.59 14.74
N SER A 149 0.99 11.98 15.74
CA SER A 149 1.33 11.84 17.16
C SER A 149 1.49 10.38 17.59
N PHE A 150 0.71 9.47 16.99
CA PHE A 150 0.80 8.03 17.29
C PHE A 150 2.10 7.40 16.77
N TYR A 151 2.57 7.82 15.59
CA TYR A 151 3.87 7.38 15.08
C TYR A 151 5.02 7.94 15.93
N GLU A 152 4.97 9.23 16.29
CA GLU A 152 5.96 9.87 17.15
C GLU A 152 6.03 9.17 18.52
N ALA A 153 4.89 8.92 19.16
CA ALA A 153 4.82 8.19 20.42
C ALA A 153 5.31 6.74 20.31
N ALA A 154 5.06 6.07 19.17
CA ALA A 154 5.52 4.72 18.93
C ALA A 154 7.04 4.61 18.71
N THR A 155 7.68 5.67 18.23
CA THR A 155 9.11 5.70 17.86
C THR A 155 9.98 6.51 18.82
N ALA A 156 9.38 7.22 19.78
CA ALA A 156 10.11 7.90 20.84
C ALA A 156 11.03 6.93 21.59
N LYS A 157 12.31 7.29 21.73
CA LYS A 157 13.26 6.55 22.56
C LYS A 157 12.86 6.70 24.03
N ALA A 158 12.80 5.58 24.75
CA ALA A 158 12.61 5.55 26.20
C ALA A 158 13.80 6.19 26.94
#